data_AF-A0A9D5MD45-F1
#
_entry.id   AF-A0A9D5MD45-F1
#
_cell.length_a   1.000
_cell.length_b   1.000
_cell.length_c   1.000
_cell.angle_alpha   90.00
_cell.angle_beta   90.00
_cell.angle_gamma   90.00
#
_symmetry.space_group_name_H-M   'P 1'
#
loop_
_entity.id
_entity.type
_entity.pdbx_description
1 polymer ?
#
loop_
_entity_poly.entity_id
_entity_poly.type
_entity_poly.pdbx_seq_one_letter_code
_entity_poly.pdbx_strand_id
1 'polypeptide(L)'
;MASFIRTAKSYAKDRTISDEEFVRSLFQPLIQAGNVKGRNHEPLDLNKSQTSGLLNNKADVPKAMRKTLSLYGLRERMLPAMNDFLEDYIRTDKLDSLLDSLKRLYRSDASQSFAIEETISKKQGAPALFTLLFLKAVEVNNKIEANTGTVLWQNGVDSLNYTQGDLFSYGFDNRKRARSIVVIPVETTFETKISWMKEAELYPLVSANTIHGQWLHRWEQSGNDMQLLADQIRGRLKAYRIAGDFDTDGQYKVPIGTVVEIDSKNARYFLLPIAEFDSENRAHSNCGQIQKAINNLMVYYDRCGQGDLLAIPLLGTGMSRAGLSYQASFNLIQSTILAHKHLVQGKVLIIATPEAYDQIQIGGEAE
;
A
#
# COMPACT_ATOMS: atom_id res chain seq x y z
N MET A 1 6.72 14.14 -6.88
CA MET A 1 6.24 14.87 -8.08
C MET A 1 4.73 15.14 -8.05
N ALA A 2 3.86 14.19 -7.69
CA ALA A 2 2.39 14.36 -7.72
C ALA A 2 1.91 15.59 -6.94
N SER A 3 2.39 15.78 -5.71
CA SER A 3 2.03 16.95 -4.89
C SER A 3 2.49 18.25 -5.53
N PHE A 4 3.70 18.28 -6.12
CA PHE A 4 4.17 19.44 -6.89
C PHE A 4 3.20 19.81 -8.02
N ILE A 5 2.80 18.82 -8.83
CA ILE A 5 1.89 19.04 -9.96
C ILE A 5 0.53 19.56 -9.48
N ARG A 6 -0.06 18.93 -8.45
CA ARG A 6 -1.36 19.35 -7.90
C ARG A 6 -1.29 20.75 -7.33
N THR A 7 -0.22 21.08 -6.61
CA THR A 7 0.00 22.43 -6.09
C THR A 7 0.11 23.41 -7.25
N ALA A 8 0.98 23.19 -8.23
CA ALA A 8 1.11 24.07 -9.40
C ALA A 8 -0.21 24.27 -10.16
N LYS A 9 -0.95 23.18 -10.42
CA LYS A 9 -2.23 23.22 -11.16
C LYS A 9 -3.31 24.02 -10.42
N SER A 10 -3.31 24.02 -9.09
CA SER A 10 -4.25 24.84 -8.29
C SER A 10 -4.10 26.36 -8.54
N TYR A 11 -2.98 26.78 -9.12
CA TYR A 11 -2.69 28.15 -9.52
C TYR A 11 -2.81 28.40 -11.03
N ALA A 12 -3.31 27.42 -11.80
CA ALA A 12 -3.47 27.55 -13.24
C ALA A 12 -4.38 28.74 -13.64
N LYS A 13 -4.09 29.36 -14.78
CA LYS A 13 -4.92 30.42 -15.38
C LYS A 13 -6.28 29.87 -15.79
N ASP A 14 -6.27 28.79 -16.57
CA ASP A 14 -7.46 28.06 -16.94
C ASP A 14 -7.76 26.97 -15.89
N ARG A 15 -8.92 27.07 -15.24
CA ARG A 15 -9.37 26.08 -14.25
C ARG A 15 -9.90 24.79 -14.88
N THR A 16 -10.18 24.81 -16.18
CA THR A 16 -10.73 23.68 -16.93
C THR A 16 -9.67 22.86 -17.66
N ILE A 17 -8.41 23.32 -17.66
CA ILE A 17 -7.29 22.60 -18.28
C ILE A 17 -7.22 21.16 -17.80
N SER A 18 -7.06 20.24 -18.74
CA SER A 18 -6.97 18.82 -18.41
C SER A 18 -5.70 18.51 -17.61
N ASP A 19 -5.72 17.43 -16.83
CA ASP A 19 -4.52 16.94 -16.14
C ASP A 19 -3.41 16.58 -17.14
N GLU A 20 -3.78 15.99 -18.28
CA GLU A 20 -2.84 15.59 -19.32
C GLU A 20 -2.14 16.77 -19.95
N GLU A 21 -2.90 17.79 -20.35
CA GLU A 21 -2.37 18.99 -20.97
C GLU A 21 -1.46 19.77 -20.00
N PHE A 22 -1.91 20.00 -18.78
CA PHE A 22 -1.11 20.72 -17.78
C PHE A 22 0.21 20.01 -17.49
N VAL A 23 0.20 18.68 -17.31
CA VAL A 23 1.41 17.89 -17.06
C VAL A 23 2.34 17.90 -18.27
N ARG A 24 1.82 17.75 -19.49
CA ARG A 24 2.64 17.84 -20.71
C ARG A 24 3.36 19.18 -20.81
N SER A 25 2.64 20.28 -20.64
CA SER A 25 3.19 21.63 -20.72
C SER A 25 4.23 21.88 -19.61
N LEU A 26 4.01 21.35 -18.40
CA LEU A 26 4.98 21.46 -17.30
C LEU A 26 6.29 20.70 -17.57
N PHE A 27 6.23 19.52 -18.19
CA PHE A 27 7.41 18.71 -18.49
C PHE A 27 8.13 19.11 -19.79
N GLN A 28 7.46 19.83 -20.68
CA GLN A 28 8.02 20.23 -21.97
C GLN A 28 9.36 20.99 -21.87
N PRO A 29 9.56 21.97 -20.96
CA PRO A 29 10.85 22.64 -20.79
C PRO A 29 12.01 21.66 -20.51
N LEU A 30 11.77 20.63 -19.70
CA LEU A 30 12.77 19.59 -19.38
C LEU A 30 13.04 18.68 -20.58
N ILE A 31 12.00 18.29 -21.30
CA ILE A 31 12.12 17.43 -22.50
C ILE A 31 12.96 18.13 -23.57
N GLN A 32 12.68 19.41 -23.83
CA GLN A 32 13.39 20.21 -24.82
C GLN A 32 14.84 20.48 -24.40
N ALA A 33 15.06 20.99 -23.19
CA ALA A 33 16.40 21.28 -22.69
C ALA A 33 17.24 20.00 -22.52
N GLY A 34 16.62 18.87 -22.21
CA GLY A 34 17.28 17.57 -22.08
C GLY A 34 17.43 16.80 -23.39
N ASN A 35 16.83 17.26 -24.49
CA ASN A 35 16.67 16.48 -25.73
C ASN A 35 16.17 15.06 -25.47
N VAL A 36 15.13 14.93 -24.62
CA VAL A 36 14.63 13.63 -24.16
C VAL A 36 13.81 12.98 -25.27
N LYS A 37 14.27 11.83 -25.74
CA LYS A 37 13.62 11.09 -26.83
C LYS A 37 12.83 9.88 -26.31
N GLY A 38 11.69 9.62 -26.95
CA GLY A 38 10.91 8.40 -26.82
C GLY A 38 11.51 7.24 -27.61
N ARG A 39 10.79 6.11 -27.68
CA ARG A 39 11.24 4.89 -28.36
C ARG A 39 11.45 5.07 -29.87
N ASN A 40 10.72 5.99 -30.49
CA ASN A 40 10.77 6.25 -31.93
C ASN A 40 11.71 7.41 -32.30
N HIS A 41 12.63 7.79 -31.41
CA HIS A 41 13.51 8.97 -31.56
C HIS A 41 12.82 10.35 -31.63
N GLU A 42 11.49 10.39 -31.50
CA GLU A 42 10.71 11.61 -31.31
C GLU A 42 10.85 12.17 -29.89
N PRO A 43 10.54 13.47 -29.65
CA PRO A 43 10.44 14.01 -28.31
C PRO A 43 9.53 13.16 -27.43
N LEU A 44 9.96 12.87 -26.19
CA LEU A 44 9.17 12.08 -25.26
C LEU A 44 7.87 12.82 -24.91
N ASP A 45 6.73 12.24 -25.23
CA ASP A 45 5.41 12.72 -24.81
C ASP A 45 4.83 11.85 -23.69
N LEU A 46 4.21 12.50 -22.70
CA LEU A 46 3.52 11.82 -21.59
C LEU A 46 2.06 11.59 -21.98
N ASN A 47 1.67 10.34 -22.19
CA ASN A 47 0.28 10.00 -22.49
C ASN A 47 -0.61 10.01 -21.23
N LYS A 48 -1.94 10.00 -21.44
CA LYS A 48 -2.95 9.91 -20.38
C LYS A 48 -2.66 8.88 -19.28
N SER A 49 -2.20 7.68 -19.63
CA SER A 49 -1.88 6.62 -18.67
C SER A 49 -0.67 7.00 -17.80
N GLN A 50 0.38 7.55 -18.40
CA GLN A 50 1.57 8.00 -17.70
C GLN A 50 1.27 9.19 -16.79
N THR A 51 0.50 10.17 -17.28
CA THR A 51 0.01 11.32 -16.50
C THR A 51 -0.79 10.85 -15.29
N SER A 52 -1.77 9.97 -15.51
CA SER A 52 -2.57 9.40 -14.42
C SER A 52 -1.71 8.63 -13.42
N GLY A 53 -0.72 7.87 -13.91
CA GLY A 53 0.23 7.15 -13.06
C GLY A 53 1.06 8.08 -12.18
N LEU A 54 1.56 9.19 -12.74
CA LEU A 54 2.31 10.20 -12.01
C LEU A 54 1.46 10.89 -10.94
N LEU A 55 0.26 11.36 -11.33
CA LEU A 55 -0.64 12.05 -10.41
C LEU A 55 -1.13 11.15 -9.28
N ASN A 56 -1.27 9.85 -9.50
CA ASN A 56 -1.72 8.90 -8.48
C ASN A 56 -0.59 8.19 -7.74
N ASN A 57 0.67 8.67 -7.85
CA ASN A 57 1.86 8.04 -7.25
C ASN A 57 2.07 6.56 -7.65
N LYS A 58 1.45 6.09 -8.74
CA LYS A 58 1.56 4.71 -9.27
C LYS A 58 2.74 4.55 -10.22
N ALA A 59 3.19 5.64 -10.83
CA ALA A 59 4.32 5.68 -11.73
C ALA A 59 5.34 6.73 -11.29
N ASP A 60 6.59 6.47 -11.62
CA ASP A 60 7.67 7.41 -11.43
C ASP A 60 7.91 8.26 -12.69
N VAL A 61 8.60 9.40 -12.53
CA VAL A 61 9.09 10.21 -13.66
C VAL A 61 9.98 9.33 -14.55
N PRO A 62 9.76 9.32 -15.89
CA PRO A 62 10.53 8.47 -16.80
C PRO A 62 12.04 8.60 -16.59
N LYS A 63 12.75 7.46 -16.53
CA LYS A 63 14.21 7.42 -16.33
C LYS A 63 14.97 8.28 -17.33
N ALA A 64 14.48 8.39 -18.57
CA ALA A 64 15.08 9.23 -19.60
C ALA A 64 15.09 10.72 -19.21
N MET A 65 14.05 11.21 -18.54
CA MET A 65 13.99 12.57 -17.99
C MET A 65 14.91 12.73 -16.79
N ARG A 66 14.95 11.77 -15.84
CA ARG A 66 15.88 11.85 -14.69
C ARG A 66 17.34 11.91 -15.11
N LYS A 67 17.72 11.18 -16.16
CA LYS A 67 19.09 11.19 -16.70
C LYS A 67 19.53 12.58 -17.18
N THR A 68 18.59 13.48 -17.50
CA THR A 68 18.97 14.83 -17.93
C THR A 68 19.45 15.68 -16.77
N LEU A 69 19.09 15.36 -15.52
CA LEU A 69 19.49 16.14 -14.34
C LEU A 69 21.02 16.24 -14.19
N SER A 70 21.78 15.30 -14.76
CA SER A 70 23.25 15.34 -14.77
C SER A 70 23.84 16.17 -15.91
N LEU A 71 23.02 16.73 -16.82
CA LEU A 71 23.50 17.56 -17.91
C LEU A 71 23.97 18.92 -17.38
N TYR A 72 25.22 19.25 -17.72
CA TYR A 72 25.77 20.57 -17.42
C TYR A 72 24.93 21.67 -18.07
N GLY A 73 24.60 22.70 -17.30
CA GLY A 73 23.83 23.84 -17.79
C GLY A 73 22.35 23.56 -18.04
N LEU A 74 21.80 22.42 -17.60
CA LEU A 74 20.38 22.09 -17.83
C LEU A 74 19.45 23.19 -17.35
N ARG A 75 19.71 23.72 -16.15
CA ARG A 75 18.88 24.73 -15.51
C ARG A 75 18.78 26.00 -16.35
N GLU A 76 19.92 26.49 -16.82
CA GLU A 76 20.04 27.69 -17.65
C GLU A 76 19.31 27.49 -18.98
N ARG A 77 19.40 26.29 -19.55
CA ARG A 77 18.70 25.92 -20.79
C ARG A 77 17.18 25.79 -20.63
N MET A 78 16.72 25.37 -19.44
CA MET A 78 15.28 25.25 -19.15
C MET A 78 14.61 26.59 -18.85
N LEU A 79 15.39 27.57 -18.37
CA LEU A 79 14.84 28.79 -17.80
C LEU A 79 13.92 29.57 -18.76
N PRO A 80 14.25 29.78 -20.06
CA PRO A 80 13.36 30.48 -20.98
C PRO A 80 12.02 29.76 -21.16
N ALA A 81 12.04 28.46 -21.51
CA ALA A 81 10.82 27.69 -21.72
C ALA A 81 10.00 27.51 -20.42
N MET A 82 10.65 27.52 -19.26
CA MET A 82 9.95 27.52 -17.97
C MET A 82 9.29 28.88 -17.68
N ASN A 83 9.90 29.98 -18.10
CA ASN A 83 9.28 31.30 -18.02
C ASN A 83 8.02 31.34 -18.89
N ASP A 84 8.10 30.84 -20.13
CA ASP A 84 6.96 30.73 -21.04
C ASP A 84 5.83 29.89 -20.43
N PHE A 85 6.16 28.74 -19.82
CA PHE A 85 5.17 27.94 -19.09
C PHE A 85 4.47 28.71 -17.96
N LEU A 86 5.22 29.46 -17.15
CA LEU A 86 4.63 30.25 -16.07
C LEU A 86 3.75 31.37 -16.62
N GLU A 87 4.18 32.03 -17.69
CA GLU A 87 3.41 33.07 -18.36
C GLU A 87 2.14 32.52 -19.02
N ASP A 88 2.17 31.34 -19.62
CA ASP A 88 1.01 30.79 -20.34
C ASP A 88 0.02 30.10 -19.41
N TYR A 89 0.51 29.39 -18.40
CA TYR A 89 -0.32 28.47 -17.61
C TYR A 89 -0.58 28.91 -16.18
N ILE A 90 0.22 29.79 -15.58
CA ILE A 90 0.09 30.18 -14.17
C ILE A 90 -0.42 31.61 -14.02
N ARG A 91 -1.34 31.83 -13.06
CA ARG A 91 -1.83 33.17 -12.74
C ARG A 91 -0.70 34.04 -12.20
N THR A 92 -0.33 35.08 -12.94
CA THR A 92 0.82 35.95 -12.64
C THR A 92 0.66 36.66 -11.29
N ASP A 93 -0.56 37.04 -10.91
CA ASP A 93 -0.90 37.66 -9.61
C ASP A 93 -0.79 36.69 -8.43
N LYS A 94 -0.65 35.39 -8.68
CA LYS A 94 -0.52 34.33 -7.66
C LYS A 94 0.83 33.64 -7.65
N LEU A 95 1.79 34.11 -8.43
CA LEU A 95 3.09 33.45 -8.57
C LEU A 95 3.83 33.35 -7.23
N ASP A 96 3.84 34.40 -6.42
CA ASP A 96 4.46 34.37 -5.08
C ASP A 96 3.77 33.37 -4.15
N SER A 97 2.43 33.34 -4.17
CA SER A 97 1.64 32.38 -3.37
C SER A 97 1.89 30.93 -3.80
N LEU A 98 2.05 30.68 -5.10
CA LEU A 98 2.44 29.38 -5.63
C LEU A 98 3.81 28.98 -5.10
N LEU A 99 4.80 29.87 -5.22
CA LEU A 99 6.16 29.60 -4.76
C LEU A 99 6.20 29.31 -3.26
N ASP A 100 5.44 30.05 -2.45
CA ASP A 100 5.38 29.79 -1.01
C ASP A 100 4.67 28.48 -0.65
N SER A 101 3.64 28.10 -1.40
CA SER A 101 3.01 26.77 -1.26
C SER A 101 3.97 25.64 -1.64
N LEU A 102 4.76 25.82 -2.70
CA LEU A 102 5.78 24.85 -3.09
C LEU A 102 6.93 24.77 -2.08
N LYS A 103 7.40 25.91 -1.52
CA LYS A 103 8.41 25.90 -0.46
C LYS A 103 7.93 25.16 0.78
N ARG A 104 6.66 25.35 1.17
CA ARG A 104 6.05 24.64 2.31
C ARG A 104 6.03 23.13 2.09
N LEU A 105 5.73 22.68 0.85
CA LEU A 105 5.79 21.27 0.47
C LEU A 105 7.14 20.62 0.80
N TYR A 106 8.24 21.35 0.58
CA TYR A 106 9.60 20.85 0.81
C TYR A 106 10.06 20.97 2.27
N ARG A 107 9.50 21.91 3.05
CA ARG A 107 9.82 22.04 4.48
C ARG A 107 9.18 20.96 5.36
N SER A 108 8.07 20.37 4.92
CA SER A 108 7.41 19.27 5.63
C SER A 108 8.11 17.91 5.48
N ASP A 109 9.15 17.80 4.65
CA ASP A 109 9.94 16.58 4.46
C ASP A 109 11.31 16.73 5.16
N ALA A 110 11.43 16.13 6.36
CA ALA A 110 12.60 16.26 7.23
C ALA A 110 13.92 15.79 6.59
N SER A 111 13.86 14.96 5.54
CA SER A 111 15.03 14.44 4.85
C SER A 111 15.63 15.40 3.80
N GLN A 112 14.90 16.47 3.42
CA GLN A 112 15.28 17.37 2.32
C GLN A 112 15.45 18.84 2.73
N SER A 113 15.21 19.18 4.00
CA SER A 113 15.16 20.55 4.49
C SER A 113 16.48 21.33 4.32
N PHE A 114 17.65 20.72 4.56
CA PHE A 114 18.92 21.46 4.62
C PHE A 114 19.45 21.93 3.23
N ALA A 115 19.43 21.06 2.21
CA ALA A 115 19.94 21.38 0.87
C ALA A 115 19.07 22.40 0.11
N ILE A 116 17.78 22.44 0.46
CA ILE A 116 16.80 23.32 -0.17
C ILE A 116 16.89 24.74 0.41
N GLU A 117 17.12 24.90 1.71
CA GLU A 117 17.25 26.22 2.35
C GLU A 117 18.49 27.00 1.90
N GLU A 118 19.65 26.34 1.79
CA GLU A 118 20.87 26.96 1.25
C GLU A 118 20.66 27.45 -0.20
N THR A 119 19.89 26.72 -0.99
CA THR A 119 19.64 27.06 -2.40
C THR A 119 18.54 28.12 -2.59
N ILE A 120 17.50 28.12 -1.74
CA ILE A 120 16.42 29.14 -1.71
C ILE A 120 16.95 30.51 -1.24
N SER A 121 18.00 30.54 -0.41
CA SER A 121 18.56 31.78 0.14
C SER A 121 19.20 32.72 -0.90
N LYS A 122 19.52 32.22 -2.10
CA LYS A 122 20.05 33.04 -3.20
C LYS A 122 18.89 33.83 -3.84
N LYS A 123 18.97 35.17 -3.86
CA LYS A 123 18.01 36.05 -4.56
C LYS A 123 17.86 35.65 -6.03
N GLN A 124 16.87 34.84 -6.34
CA GLN A 124 16.56 34.35 -7.67
C GLN A 124 15.17 34.87 -8.08
N GLY A 125 14.99 35.17 -9.37
CA GLY A 125 13.67 35.49 -9.90
C GLY A 125 12.70 34.30 -9.79
N ALA A 126 11.39 34.58 -9.81
CA ALA A 126 10.34 33.57 -9.68
C ALA A 126 10.47 32.38 -10.66
N PRO A 127 10.80 32.59 -11.96
CA PRO A 127 11.04 31.49 -12.89
C PRO A 127 12.20 30.60 -12.46
N ALA A 128 13.32 31.19 -12.05
CA ALA A 128 14.51 30.45 -11.64
C ALA A 128 14.28 29.61 -10.38
N LEU A 129 13.48 30.12 -9.44
CA LEU A 129 13.08 29.39 -8.24
C LEU A 129 12.10 28.26 -8.58
N PHE A 130 11.10 28.51 -9.43
CA PHE A 130 10.17 27.47 -9.86
C PHE A 130 10.89 26.34 -10.59
N THR A 131 11.81 26.66 -11.53
CA THR A 131 12.64 25.66 -12.23
C THR A 131 13.41 24.79 -11.24
N LEU A 132 14.01 25.39 -10.21
CA LEU A 132 14.76 24.66 -9.19
C LEU A 132 13.85 23.68 -8.41
N LEU A 133 12.71 24.17 -7.92
CA LEU A 133 11.75 23.36 -7.17
C LEU A 133 11.16 22.24 -8.03
N PHE A 134 10.96 22.49 -9.33
CA PHE A 134 10.53 21.47 -10.28
C PHE A 134 11.62 20.40 -10.50
N LEU A 135 12.87 20.80 -10.72
CA LEU A 135 13.99 19.85 -10.88
C LEU A 135 14.18 18.99 -9.64
N LYS A 136 14.02 19.56 -8.44
CA LYS A 136 13.98 18.79 -7.19
C LYS A 136 12.82 17.81 -7.16
N ALA A 137 11.64 18.18 -7.66
CA ALA A 137 10.49 17.28 -7.70
C ALA A 137 10.74 16.10 -8.67
N VAL A 138 11.52 16.31 -9.74
CA VAL A 138 11.94 15.28 -10.70
C VAL A 138 12.96 14.31 -10.08
N GLU A 139 13.84 14.81 -9.22
CA GLU A 139 14.87 14.01 -8.53
C GLU A 139 14.25 12.98 -7.57
N VAL A 140 13.16 13.34 -6.89
CA VAL A 140 12.50 12.47 -5.91
C VAL A 140 11.69 11.36 -6.60
N ASN A 141 11.81 10.12 -6.13
CA ASN A 141 10.98 9.01 -6.61
C ASN A 141 9.50 9.31 -6.36
N ASN A 142 8.72 9.42 -7.44
CA ASN A 142 7.29 9.71 -7.36
C ASN A 142 6.44 8.47 -7.13
N LYS A 143 6.99 7.30 -7.42
CA LYS A 143 6.30 6.05 -7.15
C LYS A 143 6.41 5.79 -5.66
N ILE A 144 5.27 5.82 -4.97
CA ILE A 144 5.18 5.17 -3.67
C ILE A 144 5.36 3.69 -4.00
N GLU A 145 6.50 3.12 -3.61
CA GLU A 145 6.63 1.67 -3.67
C GLU A 145 5.46 1.11 -2.86
N ALA A 146 4.67 0.23 -3.48
CA ALA A 146 3.50 -0.36 -2.84
C ALA A 146 3.82 -1.01 -1.47
N ASN A 147 5.10 -1.17 -1.14
CA ASN A 147 5.63 -1.85 0.03
C ASN A 147 6.25 -0.91 1.08
N THR A 148 6.17 0.41 0.94
CA THR A 148 6.69 1.37 1.95
C THR A 148 5.59 2.28 2.43
N GLY A 149 4.58 1.69 3.09
CA GLY A 149 3.59 2.45 3.84
C GLY A 149 4.22 3.36 4.91
N THR A 150 3.39 4.07 5.67
CA THR A 150 3.87 4.80 6.85
C THR A 150 4.64 3.84 7.76
N VAL A 151 5.90 4.16 8.02
CA VAL A 151 6.76 3.38 8.93
C VAL A 151 6.27 3.64 10.35
N LEU A 152 5.82 2.59 11.04
CA LEU A 152 5.40 2.64 12.44
C LEU A 152 6.55 2.28 13.38
N TRP A 153 7.46 1.42 12.92
CA TRP A 153 8.68 1.05 13.63
C TRP A 153 9.69 0.46 12.64
N GLN A 154 10.99 0.67 12.90
CA GLN A 154 12.07 0.11 12.11
C GLN A 154 13.31 -0.17 12.96
N ASN A 155 13.97 -1.31 12.70
CA ASN A 155 15.29 -1.63 13.21
C ASN A 155 16.11 -2.34 12.11
N GLY A 156 17.02 -1.61 11.46
CA GLY A 156 17.74 -2.14 10.31
C GLY A 156 16.81 -2.49 9.14
N VAL A 157 16.82 -3.77 8.73
CA VAL A 157 15.94 -4.29 7.66
C VAL A 157 14.55 -4.66 8.16
N ASP A 158 14.39 -4.79 9.48
CA ASP A 158 13.13 -5.16 10.11
C ASP A 158 12.24 -3.95 10.27
N SER A 159 10.96 -4.07 9.92
CA SER A 159 10.04 -2.93 10.03
C SER A 159 8.58 -3.35 10.15
N LEU A 160 7.82 -2.52 10.87
CA LEU A 160 6.37 -2.53 10.86
C LEU A 160 5.90 -1.29 10.11
N ASN A 161 5.12 -1.50 9.06
CA ASN A 161 4.62 -0.46 8.18
C ASN A 161 3.09 -0.54 8.08
N TYR A 162 2.47 0.56 7.67
CA TYR A 162 1.04 0.65 7.45
C TYR A 162 0.71 1.34 6.13
N THR A 163 -0.13 0.73 5.31
CA THR A 163 -0.51 1.31 4.00
C THR A 163 -1.97 1.09 3.67
N GLN A 164 -2.47 1.95 2.80
CA GLN A 164 -3.67 1.70 2.02
C GLN A 164 -3.37 0.70 0.89
N GLY A 165 -4.27 -0.24 0.62
CA GLY A 165 -4.15 -1.13 -0.53
C GLY A 165 -5.16 -2.27 -0.58
N ASP A 166 -4.97 -3.13 -1.59
CA ASP A 166 -5.67 -4.42 -1.68
C ASP A 166 -4.74 -5.52 -1.13
N LEU A 167 -5.17 -6.19 -0.07
CA LEU A 167 -4.47 -7.34 0.53
C LEU A 167 -4.13 -8.39 -0.53
N PHE A 168 -5.05 -8.65 -1.46
CA PHE A 168 -4.91 -9.73 -2.43
C PHE A 168 -3.89 -9.42 -3.53
N SER A 169 -3.49 -8.15 -3.68
CA SER A 169 -2.37 -7.78 -4.55
C SER A 169 -1.03 -8.38 -4.07
N TYR A 170 -0.93 -8.85 -2.83
CA TYR A 170 0.24 -9.55 -2.29
C TYR A 170 0.21 -11.06 -2.50
N GLY A 171 -0.96 -11.63 -2.81
CA GLY A 171 -1.15 -13.07 -3.03
C GLY A 171 -1.28 -13.47 -4.50
N PHE A 172 -1.99 -12.65 -5.28
CA PHE A 172 -2.47 -13.03 -6.61
C PHE A 172 -1.90 -12.17 -7.76
N ASP A 173 -1.07 -11.14 -7.49
CA ASP A 173 -0.43 -10.36 -8.55
C ASP A 173 0.85 -11.04 -9.08
N ASN A 174 0.75 -11.62 -10.28
CA ASN A 174 1.84 -12.32 -10.98
C ASN A 174 3.03 -11.42 -11.35
N ARG A 175 2.95 -10.09 -11.18
CA ARG A 175 4.01 -9.15 -11.54
C ARG A 175 5.04 -8.93 -10.43
N LYS A 176 4.79 -9.43 -9.21
CA LYS A 176 5.72 -9.30 -8.08
C LYS A 176 6.87 -10.31 -8.23
N ARG A 177 8.10 -9.84 -7.96
CA ARG A 177 9.32 -10.66 -8.03
C ARG A 177 9.68 -11.36 -6.72
N ALA A 178 9.22 -10.83 -5.60
CA ALA A 178 9.44 -11.40 -4.27
C ALA A 178 8.14 -12.00 -3.75
N ARG A 179 8.23 -13.21 -3.18
CA ARG A 179 7.10 -13.85 -2.50
C ARG A 179 6.73 -13.02 -1.27
N SER A 180 5.45 -13.01 -0.95
CA SER A 180 4.91 -12.42 0.28
C SER A 180 4.14 -13.49 1.04
N ILE A 181 4.02 -13.30 2.34
CA ILE A 181 3.12 -14.04 3.20
C ILE A 181 1.87 -13.19 3.40
N VAL A 182 0.71 -13.72 3.04
CA VAL A 182 -0.58 -13.03 3.18
C VAL A 182 -1.38 -13.69 4.29
N VAL A 183 -1.77 -12.90 5.29
CA VAL A 183 -2.60 -13.39 6.40
C VAL A 183 -4.06 -13.38 5.98
N ILE A 184 -4.71 -14.54 6.05
CA ILE A 184 -6.13 -14.70 5.76
C ILE A 184 -6.86 -15.01 7.07
N PRO A 185 -7.66 -14.07 7.61
CA PRO A 185 -8.49 -14.37 8.77
C PRO A 185 -9.58 -15.36 8.38
N VAL A 186 -9.65 -16.46 9.12
CA VAL A 186 -10.61 -17.56 8.93
C VAL A 186 -11.31 -17.87 10.25
N GLU A 187 -12.23 -18.82 10.21
CA GLU A 187 -12.82 -19.41 11.41
C GLU A 187 -12.10 -20.72 11.80
N THR A 188 -12.41 -21.27 12.97
CA THR A 188 -11.71 -22.39 13.61
C THR A 188 -11.80 -23.76 12.91
N THR A 189 -12.71 -23.99 11.96
CA THR A 189 -12.84 -25.24 11.19
C THR A 189 -12.18 -25.15 9.80
N PHE A 190 -11.75 -23.96 9.38
CA PHE A 190 -11.22 -23.66 8.05
C PHE A 190 -12.19 -24.04 6.91
N GLU A 191 -13.48 -23.73 7.05
CA GLU A 191 -14.49 -24.01 6.02
C GLU A 191 -14.09 -23.41 4.67
N THR A 192 -14.06 -24.24 3.63
CA THR A 192 -13.64 -23.85 2.28
C THR A 192 -14.80 -23.59 1.33
N LYS A 193 -16.04 -23.85 1.77
CA LYS A 193 -17.25 -23.62 0.97
C LYS A 193 -17.77 -22.20 1.14
N ILE A 194 -17.95 -21.53 0.02
CA ILE A 194 -18.47 -20.17 -0.05
C ILE A 194 -19.98 -20.23 -0.18
N SER A 195 -20.69 -19.48 0.66
CA SER A 195 -22.12 -19.24 0.46
C SER A 195 -22.37 -17.99 -0.36
N TRP A 196 -23.11 -18.16 -1.45
CA TRP A 196 -23.53 -17.07 -2.33
C TRP A 196 -24.96 -16.62 -1.96
N MET A 197 -25.28 -15.34 -2.16
CA MET A 197 -26.58 -14.73 -1.77
C MET A 197 -27.85 -15.40 -2.35
N LYS A 198 -27.72 -16.44 -3.17
CA LYS A 198 -28.83 -17.16 -3.83
C LYS A 198 -29.00 -18.61 -3.38
N GLU A 199 -28.22 -19.09 -2.41
CA GLU A 199 -28.31 -20.47 -1.95
C GLU A 199 -29.42 -20.65 -0.91
N ALA A 200 -30.20 -21.71 -1.06
CA ALA A 200 -31.34 -22.07 -0.22
C ALA A 200 -30.92 -22.81 1.08
N GLU A 201 -29.68 -22.60 1.53
CA GLU A 201 -29.20 -23.19 2.79
C GLU A 201 -29.77 -22.42 3.98
N LEU A 202 -30.17 -23.16 5.02
CA LEU A 202 -30.77 -22.58 6.23
C LEU A 202 -29.78 -21.67 6.97
N TYR A 203 -28.48 -22.00 6.93
CA TYR A 203 -27.39 -21.24 7.55
C TYR A 203 -26.22 -21.07 6.58
N PRO A 204 -25.88 -19.84 6.15
CA PRO A 204 -24.76 -19.62 5.23
C PRO A 204 -23.43 -19.98 5.89
N LEU A 205 -22.52 -20.61 5.14
CA LEU A 205 -21.16 -20.94 5.52
C LEU A 205 -20.26 -19.68 5.42
N VAL A 206 -19.24 -19.71 4.56
CA VAL A 206 -18.34 -18.56 4.40
C VAL A 206 -18.93 -17.54 3.42
N SER A 207 -19.26 -16.35 3.90
CA SER A 207 -19.74 -15.27 3.03
C SER A 207 -18.66 -14.80 2.05
N ALA A 208 -19.01 -14.73 0.76
CA ALA A 208 -18.16 -14.22 -0.33
C ALA A 208 -17.64 -12.79 -0.12
N ASN A 209 -18.29 -11.99 0.73
CA ASN A 209 -17.88 -10.60 1.01
C ASN A 209 -16.79 -10.49 2.08
N THR A 210 -16.55 -11.56 2.85
CA THR A 210 -15.47 -11.60 3.86
C THR A 210 -14.11 -11.79 3.21
N ILE A 211 -13.01 -11.43 3.91
CA ILE A 211 -11.66 -11.72 3.42
C ILE A 211 -11.46 -13.23 3.18
N HIS A 212 -12.04 -14.08 4.04
CA HIS A 212 -12.03 -15.54 3.86
C HIS A 212 -12.69 -15.95 2.53
N GLY A 213 -13.95 -15.56 2.31
CA GLY A 213 -14.68 -15.90 1.09
C GLY A 213 -14.06 -15.30 -0.17
N GLN A 214 -13.57 -14.05 -0.09
CA GLN A 214 -12.84 -13.41 -1.18
C GLN A 214 -11.52 -14.11 -1.53
N TRP A 215 -10.84 -14.69 -0.53
CA TRP A 215 -9.63 -15.48 -0.76
C TRP A 215 -9.96 -16.80 -1.47
N LEU A 216 -10.95 -17.55 -0.96
CA LEU A 216 -11.42 -18.81 -1.55
C LEU A 216 -11.85 -18.61 -3.00
N HIS A 217 -12.60 -17.54 -3.28
CA HIS A 217 -13.06 -17.23 -4.63
C HIS A 217 -11.89 -16.93 -5.59
N ARG A 218 -10.91 -16.13 -5.15
CA ARG A 218 -9.71 -15.84 -5.96
C ARG A 218 -8.82 -17.08 -6.13
N TRP A 219 -8.76 -17.95 -5.13
CA TRP A 219 -8.04 -19.21 -5.18
C TRP A 219 -8.60 -20.12 -6.28
N GLU A 220 -9.93 -20.31 -6.30
CA GLU A 220 -10.65 -21.06 -7.32
C GLU A 220 -10.50 -20.41 -8.71
N GLN A 221 -10.67 -19.09 -8.83
CA GLN A 221 -10.49 -18.35 -10.10
C GLN A 221 -9.07 -18.46 -10.66
N SER A 222 -8.08 -18.73 -9.81
CA SER A 222 -6.69 -18.97 -10.23
C SER A 222 -6.48 -20.39 -10.77
N GLY A 223 -7.54 -21.19 -10.90
CA GLY A 223 -7.52 -22.55 -11.43
C GLY A 223 -7.13 -23.61 -10.40
N ASN A 224 -7.15 -23.27 -9.10
CA ASN A 224 -6.82 -24.24 -8.05
C ASN A 224 -8.07 -25.03 -7.61
N ASP A 225 -7.84 -26.28 -7.23
CA ASP A 225 -8.87 -27.19 -6.76
C ASP A 225 -9.20 -26.96 -5.28
N MET A 226 -10.48 -26.76 -4.97
CA MET A 226 -10.97 -26.50 -3.62
C MET A 226 -10.94 -27.73 -2.70
N GLN A 227 -11.15 -28.93 -3.26
CA GLN A 227 -11.03 -30.17 -2.50
C GLN A 227 -9.57 -30.43 -2.14
N LEU A 228 -8.64 -30.19 -3.07
CA LEU A 228 -7.21 -30.30 -2.80
C LEU A 228 -6.77 -29.30 -1.73
N LEU A 229 -7.31 -28.07 -1.73
CA LEU A 229 -7.06 -27.10 -0.68
C LEU A 229 -7.54 -27.62 0.69
N ALA A 230 -8.77 -28.12 0.77
CA ALA A 230 -9.29 -28.69 2.02
C ALA A 230 -8.43 -29.87 2.52
N ASP A 231 -7.97 -30.72 1.62
CA ASP A 231 -7.09 -31.85 1.97
C ASP A 231 -5.70 -31.39 2.41
N GLN A 232 -5.15 -30.32 1.81
CA GLN A 232 -3.91 -29.70 2.26
C GLN A 232 -4.05 -29.13 3.68
N ILE A 233 -5.14 -28.42 3.97
CA ILE A 233 -5.41 -27.89 5.31
C ILE A 233 -5.48 -29.04 6.33
N ARG A 234 -6.29 -30.07 6.08
CA ARG A 234 -6.40 -31.26 6.95
C ARG A 234 -5.05 -31.96 7.13
N GLY A 235 -4.29 -32.12 6.06
CA GLY A 235 -2.95 -32.73 6.09
C GLY A 235 -1.98 -31.95 6.98
N ARG A 236 -1.99 -30.61 6.90
CA ARG A 236 -1.17 -29.74 7.76
C ARG A 236 -1.59 -29.83 9.22
N LEU A 237 -2.89 -29.79 9.51
CA LEU A 237 -3.41 -29.92 10.87
C LEU A 237 -2.98 -31.24 11.53
N LYS A 238 -3.08 -32.34 10.78
CA LYS A 238 -2.63 -33.66 11.24
C LYS A 238 -1.12 -33.73 11.45
N ALA A 239 -0.33 -33.18 10.53
CA ALA A 239 1.13 -33.20 10.58
C ALA A 239 1.68 -32.43 11.79
N TYR A 240 1.08 -31.27 12.12
CA TYR A 240 1.49 -30.46 13.25
C TYR A 240 0.95 -30.94 14.60
N ARG A 241 0.18 -32.04 14.63
CA ARG A 241 -0.49 -32.57 15.83
C ARG A 241 -1.21 -31.47 16.63
N ILE A 242 -1.78 -30.50 15.91
CA ILE A 242 -2.50 -29.39 16.53
C ILE A 242 -3.69 -30.01 17.25
N ALA A 243 -3.70 -29.98 18.58
CA ALA A 243 -4.84 -30.44 19.36
C ALA A 243 -6.04 -29.53 19.06
N GLY A 244 -7.16 -30.14 18.70
CA GLY A 244 -8.42 -29.49 18.41
C GLY A 244 -9.56 -30.33 18.98
N ASP A 245 -10.72 -29.71 19.10
CA ASP A 245 -11.96 -30.36 19.51
C ASP A 245 -12.86 -30.59 18.30
N PHE A 246 -13.93 -31.34 18.47
CA PHE A 246 -14.99 -31.42 17.48
C PHE A 246 -16.13 -30.49 17.88
N ASP A 247 -16.72 -29.81 16.92
CA ASP A 247 -17.94 -29.04 17.17
C ASP A 247 -19.18 -29.93 17.27
N THR A 248 -20.33 -29.28 17.50
CA THR A 248 -21.63 -29.95 17.61
C THR A 248 -22.02 -30.74 16.37
N ASP A 249 -21.46 -30.40 15.21
CA ASP A 249 -21.70 -31.05 13.92
C ASP A 249 -20.57 -32.03 13.55
N GLY A 250 -19.62 -32.27 14.45
CA GLY A 250 -18.51 -33.20 14.26
C GLY A 250 -17.37 -32.66 13.40
N GLN A 251 -17.29 -31.35 13.15
CA GLN A 251 -16.17 -30.73 12.45
C GLN A 251 -15.01 -30.45 13.39
N TYR A 252 -13.78 -30.67 12.90
CA TYR A 252 -12.57 -30.43 13.66
C TYR A 252 -12.30 -28.93 13.83
N LYS A 253 -12.39 -28.43 15.06
CA LYS A 253 -12.10 -27.06 15.48
C LYS A 253 -10.71 -26.94 16.07
N VAL A 254 -9.93 -26.00 15.57
CA VAL A 254 -8.63 -25.65 16.16
C VAL A 254 -8.74 -24.45 17.11
N PRO A 255 -7.82 -24.31 18.07
CA PRO A 255 -7.75 -23.10 18.90
C PRO A 255 -7.50 -21.83 18.06
N ILE A 256 -8.12 -20.72 18.46
CA ILE A 256 -7.84 -19.39 17.90
C ILE A 256 -6.34 -19.07 17.93
N GLY A 257 -5.85 -18.51 16.83
CA GLY A 257 -4.44 -18.20 16.61
C GLY A 257 -3.59 -19.36 16.08
N THR A 258 -4.17 -20.52 15.79
CA THR A 258 -3.47 -21.62 15.12
C THR A 258 -3.15 -21.24 13.67
N VAL A 259 -1.88 -21.11 13.31
CA VAL A 259 -1.51 -20.76 11.93
C VAL A 259 -1.37 -22.00 11.05
N VAL A 260 -2.13 -22.05 9.96
CA VAL A 260 -1.97 -23.04 8.90
C VAL A 260 -1.38 -22.37 7.66
N GLU A 261 -0.25 -22.88 7.18
CA GLU A 261 0.42 -22.39 5.99
C GLU A 261 -0.03 -23.15 4.74
N ILE A 262 -0.49 -22.41 3.75
CA ILE A 262 -0.81 -22.88 2.39
C ILE A 262 0.12 -22.17 1.41
N ASP A 263 0.87 -22.94 0.62
CA ASP A 263 1.78 -22.38 -0.39
C ASP A 263 1.10 -22.33 -1.76
N SER A 264 1.41 -21.29 -2.52
CA SER A 264 0.99 -21.12 -3.92
C SER A 264 2.18 -20.63 -4.73
N LYS A 265 2.08 -20.67 -6.07
CA LYS A 265 3.17 -20.22 -6.95
C LYS A 265 3.71 -18.81 -6.59
N ASN A 266 2.83 -17.89 -6.23
CA ASN A 266 3.18 -16.47 -6.09
C ASN A 266 3.34 -15.99 -4.65
N ALA A 267 2.74 -16.70 -3.69
CA ALA A 267 2.69 -16.26 -2.30
C ALA A 267 2.44 -17.44 -1.35
N ARG A 268 2.76 -17.23 -0.08
CA ARG A 268 2.36 -18.10 1.01
C ARG A 268 1.16 -17.48 1.72
N TYR A 269 0.23 -18.29 2.17
CA TYR A 269 -0.94 -17.85 2.90
C TYR A 269 -0.90 -18.40 4.31
N PHE A 270 -0.95 -17.51 5.30
CA PHE A 270 -1.11 -17.88 6.71
C PHE A 270 -2.60 -17.76 7.04
N LEU A 271 -3.28 -18.91 7.07
CA LEU A 271 -4.66 -18.98 7.50
C LEU A 271 -4.68 -18.85 9.03
N LEU A 272 -5.38 -17.83 9.52
CA LEU A 272 -5.39 -17.44 10.93
C LEU A 272 -6.83 -17.47 11.47
N PRO A 273 -7.20 -18.51 12.24
CA PRO A 273 -8.48 -18.56 12.93
C PRO A 273 -8.59 -17.41 13.94
N ILE A 274 -9.57 -16.55 13.71
CA ILE A 274 -9.87 -15.39 14.57
C ILE A 274 -11.30 -15.41 15.13
N ALA A 275 -12.13 -16.37 14.71
CA ALA A 275 -13.53 -16.47 15.12
C ALA A 275 -13.98 -17.94 15.15
N GLU A 276 -14.99 -18.22 15.96
CA GLU A 276 -15.67 -19.52 16.03
C GLU A 276 -17.07 -19.38 15.43
N PHE A 277 -17.52 -20.37 14.66
CA PHE A 277 -18.91 -20.45 14.22
C PHE A 277 -19.79 -21.08 15.31
N ASP A 278 -20.92 -20.44 15.58
CA ASP A 278 -22.01 -21.04 16.37
C ASP A 278 -22.82 -22.04 15.53
N SER A 279 -23.85 -22.64 16.14
CA SER A 279 -24.75 -23.61 15.48
C SER A 279 -25.57 -23.03 14.32
N GLU A 280 -25.55 -21.71 14.13
CA GLU A 280 -26.19 -21.02 13.00
C GLU A 280 -25.16 -20.48 12.00
N ASN A 281 -23.92 -20.99 12.05
CA ASN A 281 -22.77 -20.55 11.25
C ASN A 281 -22.44 -19.05 11.39
N ARG A 282 -22.79 -18.44 12.53
CA ARG A 282 -22.41 -17.06 12.81
C ARG A 282 -21.05 -17.04 13.48
N ALA A 283 -20.11 -16.34 12.86
CA ALA A 283 -18.82 -16.07 13.46
C ALA A 283 -18.94 -15.19 14.72
N HIS A 284 -18.32 -15.64 15.80
CA HIS A 284 -18.14 -14.92 17.06
C HIS A 284 -16.68 -14.78 17.40
N SER A 285 -16.31 -13.59 17.85
CA SER A 285 -14.97 -13.25 18.28
C SER A 285 -15.01 -12.13 19.33
N ASN A 286 -13.88 -11.85 19.97
CA ASN A 286 -13.71 -10.69 20.85
C ASN A 286 -12.28 -10.14 20.74
N CYS A 287 -12.05 -8.94 21.29
CA CYS A 287 -10.75 -8.26 21.27
C CYS A 287 -9.60 -9.15 21.78
N GLY A 288 -9.78 -9.88 22.89
CA GLY A 288 -8.76 -10.76 23.46
C GLY A 288 -8.41 -11.94 22.55
N GLN A 289 -9.40 -12.50 21.84
CA GLN A 289 -9.18 -13.54 20.84
C GLN A 289 -8.39 -13.02 19.63
N ILE A 290 -8.68 -11.80 19.16
CA ILE A 290 -7.89 -11.15 18.10
C ILE A 290 -6.44 -10.93 18.55
N GLN A 291 -6.24 -10.41 19.77
CA GLN A 291 -4.90 -10.21 20.34
C GLN A 291 -4.11 -11.52 20.43
N LYS A 292 -4.74 -12.59 20.93
CA LYS A 292 -4.16 -13.94 21.00
C LYS A 292 -3.76 -14.44 19.62
N ALA A 293 -4.61 -14.23 18.61
CA ALA A 293 -4.30 -14.64 17.24
C ALA A 293 -3.08 -13.89 16.67
N ILE A 294 -2.97 -12.58 16.92
CA ILE A 294 -1.82 -11.78 16.48
C ILE A 294 -0.53 -12.22 17.19
N ASN A 295 -0.58 -12.48 18.50
CA ASN A 295 0.57 -13.01 19.26
C ASN A 295 1.10 -14.31 18.64
N ASN A 296 0.19 -15.28 18.42
CA ASN A 296 0.56 -16.57 17.85
C ASN A 296 1.05 -16.45 16.40
N LEU A 297 0.46 -15.53 15.62
CA LEU A 297 0.92 -15.21 14.27
C LEU A 297 2.38 -14.73 14.29
N MET A 298 2.75 -13.82 15.20
CA MET A 298 4.11 -13.30 15.26
C MET A 298 5.12 -14.39 15.67
N VAL A 299 4.77 -15.24 16.64
CA VAL A 299 5.60 -16.41 17.01
C VAL A 299 5.76 -17.40 15.86
N TYR A 300 4.71 -17.60 15.06
CA TYR A 300 4.79 -18.45 13.88
C TYR A 300 5.65 -17.80 12.80
N TYR A 301 5.48 -16.51 12.56
CA TYR A 301 6.21 -15.74 11.56
C TYR A 301 7.72 -15.69 11.85
N ASP A 302 8.13 -15.50 13.10
CA ASP A 302 9.56 -15.56 13.48
C ASP A 302 10.21 -16.89 13.07
N ARG A 303 9.50 -18.01 13.24
CA ARG A 303 10.01 -19.36 12.94
C ARG A 303 9.92 -19.75 11.47
N CYS A 304 8.84 -19.37 10.80
CA CYS A 304 8.49 -19.86 9.45
C CYS A 304 8.53 -18.77 8.37
N GLY A 305 8.68 -17.51 8.75
CA GLY A 305 8.57 -16.36 7.86
C GLY A 305 9.74 -16.19 6.90
N GLN A 306 10.96 -16.59 7.28
CA GLN A 306 12.16 -16.50 6.44
C GLN A 306 12.46 -15.09 5.89
N GLY A 307 11.98 -14.03 6.56
CA GLY A 307 12.15 -12.64 6.13
C GLY A 307 11.24 -12.19 4.98
N ASP A 308 10.35 -13.04 4.47
CA ASP A 308 9.36 -12.66 3.46
C ASP A 308 8.37 -11.64 4.03
N LEU A 309 7.97 -10.65 3.23
CA LEU A 309 6.99 -9.63 3.62
C LEU A 309 5.70 -10.27 4.17
N LEU A 310 5.35 -9.98 5.43
CA LEU A 310 4.08 -10.36 6.05
C LEU A 310 3.02 -9.26 5.85
N ALA A 311 2.03 -9.53 5.03
CA ALA A 311 0.89 -8.66 4.76
C ALA A 311 -0.31 -9.06 5.64
N ILE A 312 -0.72 -8.16 6.54
CA ILE A 312 -1.80 -8.39 7.52
C ILE A 312 -2.95 -7.41 7.27
N PRO A 313 -4.20 -7.87 7.09
CA PRO A 313 -5.35 -6.97 7.05
C PRO A 313 -5.72 -6.46 8.45
N LEU A 314 -6.63 -5.49 8.51
CA LEU A 314 -7.35 -5.24 9.76
C LEU A 314 -8.15 -6.49 10.17
N LEU A 315 -8.16 -6.78 11.47
CA LEU A 315 -8.80 -7.95 12.06
C LEU A 315 -9.94 -7.53 12.99
N GLY A 316 -11.04 -8.27 13.00
CA GLY A 316 -12.13 -8.04 13.96
C GLY A 316 -13.14 -6.94 13.58
N THR A 317 -12.99 -6.28 12.42
CA THR A 317 -13.76 -5.08 12.03
C THR A 317 -15.04 -5.37 11.23
N GLY A 318 -15.39 -6.64 11.05
CA GLY A 318 -16.50 -7.04 10.18
C GLY A 318 -17.24 -8.27 10.71
N MET A 319 -17.49 -9.24 9.82
CA MET A 319 -18.36 -10.39 10.09
C MET A 319 -17.87 -11.33 11.19
N SER A 320 -16.64 -11.17 11.70
CA SER A 320 -16.15 -11.88 12.90
C SER A 320 -16.82 -11.40 14.20
N ARG A 321 -17.53 -10.25 14.18
CA ARG A 321 -18.28 -9.68 15.30
C ARG A 321 -17.44 -9.42 16.57
N ALA A 322 -16.16 -9.13 16.42
CA ALA A 322 -15.28 -8.78 17.55
C ALA A 322 -15.56 -7.38 18.14
N GLY A 323 -16.43 -6.59 17.49
CA GLY A 323 -16.82 -5.25 17.96
C GLY A 323 -15.74 -4.17 17.78
N LEU A 324 -14.72 -4.41 16.95
CA LEU A 324 -13.63 -3.46 16.75
C LEU A 324 -13.95 -2.46 15.63
N SER A 325 -13.74 -1.17 15.89
CA SER A 325 -13.66 -0.16 14.83
C SER A 325 -12.36 -0.32 14.03
N TYR A 326 -12.25 0.32 12.86
CA TYR A 326 -11.00 0.32 12.09
C TYR A 326 -9.81 0.84 12.91
N GLN A 327 -9.99 1.93 13.66
CA GLN A 327 -8.97 2.46 14.57
C GLN A 327 -8.61 1.47 15.68
N ALA A 328 -9.60 0.85 16.33
CA ALA A 328 -9.34 -0.09 17.43
C ALA A 328 -8.60 -1.34 16.94
N SER A 329 -8.95 -1.86 15.77
CA SER A 329 -8.26 -2.97 15.11
C SER A 329 -6.81 -2.62 14.77
N PHE A 330 -6.60 -1.45 14.15
CA PHE A 330 -5.26 -0.95 13.83
C PHE A 330 -4.39 -0.82 15.09
N ASN A 331 -4.90 -0.15 16.13
CA ASN A 331 -4.18 0.04 17.40
C ASN A 331 -3.85 -1.31 18.07
N LEU A 332 -4.78 -2.28 18.03
CA LEU A 332 -4.57 -3.60 18.59
C LEU A 332 -3.46 -4.34 17.86
N ILE A 333 -3.49 -4.36 16.51
CA ILE A 333 -2.44 -5.00 15.69
C ILE A 333 -1.10 -4.32 15.94
N GLN A 334 -1.04 -2.99 15.85
CA GLN A 334 0.18 -2.22 16.06
C GLN A 334 0.78 -2.47 17.44
N SER A 335 0.03 -2.24 18.53
CA SER A 335 0.53 -2.40 19.90
C SER A 335 0.98 -3.84 20.18
N THR A 336 0.24 -4.83 19.68
CA THR A 336 0.58 -6.25 19.88
C THR A 336 1.87 -6.63 19.17
N ILE A 337 2.08 -6.17 17.92
CA ILE A 337 3.32 -6.43 17.18
C ILE A 337 4.49 -5.67 17.80
N LEU A 338 4.31 -4.41 18.21
CA LEU A 338 5.37 -3.61 18.84
C LEU A 338 5.82 -4.20 20.18
N ALA A 339 4.90 -4.76 20.97
CA ALA A 339 5.22 -5.51 22.18
C ALA A 339 6.10 -6.76 21.89
N HIS A 340 6.03 -7.28 20.67
CA HIS A 340 6.80 -8.42 20.18
C HIS A 340 7.78 -8.03 19.05
N LYS A 341 8.29 -6.79 19.05
CA LYS A 341 9.18 -6.29 17.97
C LYS A 341 10.42 -7.16 17.71
N HIS A 342 10.88 -7.91 18.70
CA HIS A 342 11.97 -8.87 18.60
C HIS A 342 11.66 -10.11 17.73
N LEU A 343 10.38 -10.39 17.47
CA LEU A 343 9.90 -11.46 16.58
C LEU A 343 9.71 -10.98 15.12
N VAL A 344 9.93 -9.69 14.85
CA VAL A 344 9.79 -9.14 13.50
C VAL A 344 11.06 -9.45 12.73
N GLN A 345 11.00 -10.46 11.86
CA GLN A 345 12.07 -10.82 10.93
C GLN A 345 11.69 -10.32 9.52
N GLY A 346 12.30 -9.26 9.02
CA GLY A 346 11.96 -8.60 7.76
C GLY A 346 10.81 -7.60 7.87
N LYS A 347 9.95 -7.54 6.85
CA LYS A 347 8.90 -6.51 6.76
C LYS A 347 7.54 -7.06 7.16
N VAL A 348 6.88 -6.38 8.10
CA VAL A 348 5.46 -6.56 8.41
C VAL A 348 4.70 -5.33 7.92
N LEU A 349 3.59 -5.57 7.22
CA LEU A 349 2.79 -4.53 6.59
C LEU A 349 1.32 -4.71 6.95
N ILE A 350 0.79 -3.77 7.71
CA ILE A 350 -0.64 -3.65 7.96
C ILE A 350 -1.29 -2.99 6.74
N ILE A 351 -2.31 -3.62 6.17
CA ILE A 351 -3.00 -3.16 4.96
C ILE A 351 -4.44 -2.82 5.31
N ALA A 352 -4.80 -1.55 5.11
CA ALA A 352 -6.18 -1.09 5.19
C ALA A 352 -6.77 -0.89 3.79
N THR A 353 -8.07 -1.16 3.67
CA THR A 353 -8.85 -0.72 2.49
C THR A 353 -8.87 0.82 2.43
N PRO A 354 -9.14 1.43 1.27
CA PRO A 354 -9.31 2.88 1.16
C PRO A 354 -10.23 3.48 2.23
N GLU A 355 -11.40 2.87 2.42
CA GLU A 355 -12.39 3.32 3.40
C GLU A 355 -11.87 3.27 4.84
N ALA A 356 -11.16 2.21 5.21
CA ALA A 356 -10.60 2.07 6.55
C ALA A 356 -9.40 3.00 6.77
N TYR A 357 -8.59 3.21 5.73
CA TYR A 357 -7.40 4.07 5.79
C TYR A 357 -7.73 5.52 6.11
N ASP A 358 -8.80 6.06 5.51
CA ASP A 358 -9.25 7.42 5.77
C ASP A 358 -9.79 7.64 7.20
N GLN A 359 -10.10 6.55 7.92
CA GLN A 359 -10.64 6.59 9.29
C GLN A 359 -9.57 6.33 10.36
N ILE A 360 -8.35 5.96 9.97
CA ILE A 360 -7.27 5.62 10.90
C ILE A 360 -6.35 6.83 11.07
N GLN A 361 -6.20 7.27 12.32
CA GLN A 361 -5.23 8.25 12.75
C GLN A 361 -4.01 7.54 13.35
N ILE A 362 -2.82 7.90 12.87
CA ILE A 362 -1.55 7.37 13.38
C ILE A 362 -1.09 8.31 14.52
N GLY A 363 -1.19 7.84 15.76
CA GLY A 363 -0.62 8.53 16.91
C GLY A 363 0.90 8.36 16.92
N GLY A 364 1.64 9.46 16.99
CA GLY A 364 3.09 9.42 17.14
C GLY A 364 3.47 9.15 18.59
N GLU A 365 3.97 7.95 18.89
CA GLU A 365 4.96 7.79 19.94
C GLU A 365 6.33 7.86 19.26
N ALA A 366 6.84 9.09 19.17
CA ALA A 366 8.27 9.31 19.02
C ALA A 366 8.90 9.05 20.39
N GLU A 367 9.55 7.90 20.55
CA GLU A 367 10.62 7.74 21.54
C GLU A 367 11.97 7.86 20.84
#